data_AF-A0A3C0IPV4-F1
#
_entry.id   AF-A0A3C0IPV4-F1
#
_cell.length_a   1.000
_cell.length_b   1.000
_cell.length_c   1.000
_cell.angle_alpha   90.00
_cell.angle_beta   90.00
_cell.angle_gamma   90.00
#
_symmetry.space_group_name_H-M   'P 1'
#
loop_
_entity.id
_entity.type
_entity.pdbx_description
1 polymer ?
#
loop_
_entity_poly.entity_id
_entity_poly.type
_entity_poly.pdbx_seq_one_letter_code
_entity_poly.pdbx_strand_id
1 'polypeptide(L)'
;MLASILLITPPFTQLNTPYPATAYLKGFLNTKGITSFQADLGIEVTLQLFSKHGLTQIFSKPLRVNEYDENIQRIYTLRNAYIQTIDDVILFLQGKNPTLAHFIARRNFLPEASRFAQLDDLEWAFGTMGVEDKAKHLATMYLEDISDYIKACVDPHFGFSRYAERLGRSANSFDALNDALQQPLSMVDSILIDLLEQYLQQVQPMLVALSVPFPGNLFASLRCGQYIKKHHPNIKVAMGGGFANTELRSLKDARVFDYYDFITLDDGEAPIENLFQHLQHKITASELKRTYLLQDGEVTYINNASCKDYKQAEVGTPDYSDFKLDDYLQAIEIMNPMHSLWSNGRWNKLTMAHGCYWGKCTFCDVSLDYIRLYEPVAAKTIVDRMEQLVTQTGNNGFHFVDEAAPPALMREVALEIIRRRLVVSWWTNIRFEKSFTRDLCLLLRTSGCIGVSGGLEVASDRLLALIQKGITVAQVAQVNRHFTEAGIMVHAYLMYGFPTQTAQETIDSLEMVRQMFQAGVLQS
;
A
#
# COMPACT_ATOMS: atom_id res chain seq x y z
N MET A 1 -28.44 19.54 -0.36
CA MET A 1 -27.40 18.55 -0.71
C MET A 1 -27.46 17.43 0.31
N LEU A 2 -27.38 16.18 -0.13
CA LEU A 2 -27.19 15.05 0.78
C LEU A 2 -25.78 15.19 1.38
N ALA A 3 -25.69 15.18 2.71
CA ALA A 3 -24.41 15.27 3.40
C ALA A 3 -23.57 14.03 3.08
N SER A 4 -22.38 14.22 2.51
CA SER A 4 -21.54 13.14 2.00
C SER A 4 -20.10 13.22 2.52
N ILE A 5 -19.42 12.08 2.50
CA ILE A 5 -18.00 11.96 2.86
C ILE A 5 -17.19 11.68 1.60
N LEU A 6 -16.09 12.40 1.39
CA LEU A 6 -15.11 12.09 0.34
C LEU A 6 -13.86 11.46 0.98
N LEU A 7 -13.60 10.20 0.65
CA LEU A 7 -12.46 9.43 1.14
C LEU A 7 -11.31 9.54 0.12
N ILE A 8 -10.15 10.02 0.55
CA ILE A 8 -9.02 10.26 -0.36
C ILE A 8 -7.82 9.46 0.08
N THR A 9 -7.22 8.77 -0.87
CA THR A 9 -5.85 8.25 -0.75
C THR A 9 -4.90 9.28 -1.38
N PRO A 10 -4.08 9.98 -0.57
CA PRO A 10 -3.11 10.94 -1.08
C PRO A 10 -2.01 10.22 -1.90
N PRO A 11 -1.28 10.96 -2.76
CA PRO A 11 -0.14 10.42 -3.48
C PRO A 11 0.89 9.68 -2.65
N PHE A 12 1.68 8.85 -3.34
CA PHE A 12 2.77 8.02 -2.81
C PHE A 12 2.32 6.75 -2.10
N THR A 13 1.22 6.15 -2.55
CA THR A 13 0.80 4.77 -2.25
C THR A 13 1.21 3.81 -3.38
N GLN A 14 0.76 2.55 -3.30
CA GLN A 14 1.01 1.55 -4.34
C GLN A 14 0.38 1.96 -5.68
N LEU A 15 1.15 1.86 -6.78
CA LEU A 15 0.70 2.24 -8.13
C LEU A 15 -0.02 1.12 -8.88
N ASN A 16 0.00 -0.11 -8.37
CA ASN A 16 -0.59 -1.28 -9.00
C ASN A 16 -1.97 -1.65 -8.45
N THR A 17 -2.36 -1.10 -7.30
CA THR A 17 -3.64 -1.39 -6.67
C THR A 17 -4.05 -0.26 -5.72
N PRO A 18 -5.36 0.04 -5.59
CA PRO A 18 -5.83 0.96 -4.57
C PRO A 18 -5.44 0.46 -3.19
N TYR A 19 -5.01 1.38 -2.31
CA TYR A 19 -4.81 1.07 -0.90
C TYR A 19 -6.17 0.77 -0.25
N PRO A 20 -6.31 -0.32 0.53
CA PRO A 20 -7.64 -0.84 0.87
C PRO A 20 -8.43 -0.05 1.90
N ALA A 21 -7.80 0.83 2.68
CA ALA A 21 -8.47 1.47 3.83
C ALA A 21 -9.75 2.24 3.45
N THR A 22 -9.72 3.01 2.38
CA THR A 22 -10.88 3.78 1.91
C THR A 22 -11.97 2.87 1.33
N ALA A 23 -11.60 1.75 0.68
CA ALA A 23 -12.51 0.72 0.20
C ALA A 23 -13.29 0.05 1.34
N TYR A 24 -12.58 -0.34 2.40
CA TYR A 24 -13.18 -0.89 3.62
C TYR A 24 -14.13 0.10 4.28
N LEU A 25 -13.67 1.34 4.45
CA LEU A 25 -14.48 2.37 5.11
C LEU A 25 -15.75 2.70 4.34
N LYS A 26 -15.71 2.80 3.00
CA LYS A 26 -16.93 2.97 2.19
C LYS A 26 -17.86 1.75 2.31
N GLY A 27 -17.30 0.56 2.26
CA GLY A 27 -18.03 -0.69 2.49
C GLY A 27 -18.83 -0.65 3.80
N PHE A 28 -18.18 -0.21 4.87
CA PHE A 28 -18.83 0.02 6.16
C PHE A 28 -19.89 1.14 6.11
N LEU A 29 -19.57 2.31 5.55
CA LEU A 29 -20.49 3.44 5.45
C LEU A 29 -21.76 3.09 4.66
N ASN A 30 -21.66 2.22 3.65
CA ASN A 30 -22.80 1.67 2.92
C ASN A 30 -23.75 0.89 3.85
N THR A 31 -23.22 0.11 4.81
CA THR A 31 -24.05 -0.59 5.82
C THR A 31 -24.81 0.36 6.74
N LYS A 32 -24.31 1.59 6.89
CA LYS A 32 -24.94 2.66 7.68
C LYS A 32 -25.85 3.57 6.87
N GLY A 33 -25.92 3.38 5.54
CA GLY A 33 -26.64 4.30 4.64
C GLY A 33 -26.02 5.69 4.57
N ILE A 34 -24.72 5.83 4.89
CA ILE A 34 -24.00 7.10 4.80
C ILE A 34 -23.41 7.22 3.39
N THR A 35 -23.85 8.24 2.65
CA THR A 35 -23.36 8.50 1.30
C THR A 35 -21.88 8.88 1.34
N SER A 36 -21.05 8.14 0.60
CA SER A 36 -19.62 8.42 0.50
C SER A 36 -19.06 8.10 -0.88
N PHE A 37 -18.00 8.80 -1.23
CA PHE A 37 -17.26 8.67 -2.48
C PHE A 37 -15.77 8.49 -2.20
N GLN A 38 -15.01 7.95 -3.15
CA GLN A 38 -13.56 7.75 -3.03
C GLN A 38 -12.79 8.35 -4.20
N ALA A 39 -11.54 8.72 -3.95
CA ALA A 39 -10.55 9.04 -4.96
C ALA A 39 -9.15 8.53 -4.55
N ASP A 40 -8.39 8.05 -5.53
CA ASP A 40 -6.97 7.72 -5.37
C ASP A 40 -6.15 8.77 -6.14
N LEU A 41 -5.82 9.85 -5.46
CA LEU A 41 -5.04 10.93 -6.06
C LEU A 41 -3.61 10.48 -6.36
N GLY A 42 -3.13 9.36 -5.81
CA GLY A 42 -1.80 8.85 -6.10
C GLY A 42 -1.65 8.33 -7.50
N ILE A 43 -2.55 7.45 -7.95
CA ILE A 43 -2.52 6.98 -9.34
C ILE A 43 -2.86 8.12 -10.31
N GLU A 44 -3.81 8.99 -9.97
CA GLU A 44 -4.24 10.06 -10.87
C GLU A 44 -3.16 11.13 -11.09
N VAL A 45 -2.46 11.57 -10.03
CA VAL A 45 -1.31 12.48 -10.15
C VAL A 45 -0.20 11.81 -10.95
N THR A 46 0.06 10.52 -10.71
CA THR A 46 1.07 9.75 -11.45
C THR A 46 0.75 9.74 -12.95
N LEU A 47 -0.49 9.46 -13.34
CA LEU A 47 -0.87 9.40 -14.76
C LEU A 47 -0.83 10.77 -15.44
N GLN A 48 -1.20 11.85 -14.74
CA GLN A 48 -1.04 13.22 -15.24
C GLN A 48 0.44 13.54 -15.49
N LEU A 49 1.31 13.17 -14.55
CA LEU A 49 2.75 13.44 -14.61
C LEU A 49 3.45 12.62 -15.71
N PHE A 50 3.18 11.32 -15.75
CA PHE A 50 3.67 10.37 -16.75
C PHE A 50 2.75 10.34 -17.98
N SER A 51 2.48 11.50 -18.54
CA SER A 51 1.77 11.64 -19.81
C SER A 51 2.60 12.48 -20.76
N LYS A 52 2.28 12.44 -22.05
CA LYS A 52 2.91 13.33 -23.04
C LYS A 52 2.79 14.80 -22.63
N HIS A 53 1.65 15.20 -22.09
CA HIS A 53 1.42 16.56 -21.59
C HIS A 53 2.31 16.87 -20.38
N GLY A 54 2.32 15.99 -19.37
CA GLY A 54 3.12 16.13 -18.15
C GLY A 54 4.62 16.19 -18.45
N LEU A 55 5.14 15.28 -19.29
CA LEU A 55 6.54 15.29 -19.70
C LEU A 55 6.91 16.53 -20.50
N THR A 56 6.03 17.01 -21.40
CA THR A 56 6.26 18.26 -22.13
C THR A 56 6.44 19.43 -21.17
N GLN A 57 5.60 19.52 -20.14
CA GLN A 57 5.73 20.56 -19.12
C GLN A 57 7.02 20.39 -18.29
N ILE A 58 7.37 19.17 -17.87
CA ILE A 58 8.61 18.88 -17.16
C ILE A 58 9.84 19.32 -17.95
N PHE A 59 9.93 18.94 -19.23
CA PHE A 59 11.08 19.25 -20.09
C PHE A 59 11.11 20.70 -20.58
N SER A 60 10.00 21.43 -20.49
CA SER A 60 9.97 22.87 -20.81
C SER A 60 10.69 23.72 -19.77
N LYS A 61 10.88 23.22 -18.55
CA LYS A 61 11.63 23.90 -17.50
C LYS A 61 13.13 23.86 -17.80
N PRO A 62 13.86 24.96 -17.52
CA PRO A 62 15.30 24.98 -17.70
C PRO A 62 15.95 23.91 -16.82
N LEU A 63 16.96 23.22 -17.35
CA LEU A 63 17.83 22.32 -16.58
C LEU A 63 18.39 23.08 -15.37
N ARG A 64 18.06 22.63 -14.16
CA ARG A 64 18.52 23.23 -12.90
C ARG A 64 19.72 22.51 -12.28
N VAL A 65 20.18 21.43 -12.93
CA VAL A 65 21.26 20.56 -12.44
C VAL A 65 22.61 21.08 -12.94
N ASN A 66 23.65 20.81 -12.15
CA ASN A 66 25.04 21.05 -12.52
C ASN A 66 25.34 20.46 -13.91
N GLU A 67 26.06 21.18 -14.77
CA GLU A 67 26.33 20.77 -16.17
C GLU A 67 27.07 19.42 -16.31
N TYR A 68 27.54 18.86 -15.18
CA TYR A 68 28.34 17.64 -15.10
C TYR A 68 27.55 16.35 -14.80
N ASP A 69 26.23 16.39 -14.60
CA ASP A 69 25.44 15.15 -14.44
C ASP A 69 25.12 14.54 -15.81
N GLU A 70 25.97 13.58 -16.23
CA GLU A 70 25.86 12.90 -17.53
C GLU A 70 24.53 12.19 -17.73
N ASN A 71 23.92 11.64 -16.67
CA ASN A 71 22.65 10.92 -16.78
C ASN A 71 21.51 11.89 -17.08
N ILE A 72 21.44 13.01 -16.35
CA ILE A 72 20.41 14.03 -16.56
C ILE A 72 20.53 14.68 -17.94
N GLN A 73 21.76 14.95 -18.39
CA GLN A 73 22.00 15.47 -19.74
C GLN A 73 21.58 14.49 -20.84
N ARG A 74 21.85 13.20 -20.64
CA ARG A 74 21.39 12.14 -21.55
C ARG A 74 19.87 12.10 -21.63
N ILE A 75 19.17 12.07 -20.48
CA ILE A 75 17.70 12.06 -20.44
C ILE A 75 17.13 13.30 -21.15
N TYR A 76 17.70 14.49 -20.88
CA TYR A 76 17.27 15.72 -21.55
C TYR A 76 17.52 15.71 -23.06
N THR A 77 18.63 15.15 -23.52
CA THR A 77 18.92 14.98 -24.96
C THR A 77 17.88 14.08 -25.62
N LEU A 78 17.45 13.04 -24.92
CA LEU A 78 16.44 12.07 -25.36
C LEU A 78 14.99 12.54 -25.13
N ARG A 79 14.74 13.74 -24.59
CA ARG A 79 13.42 14.21 -24.15
C ARG A 79 12.30 14.03 -25.16
N ASN A 80 12.56 14.26 -26.45
CA ASN A 80 11.54 14.13 -27.50
C ASN A 80 11.10 12.68 -27.67
N ALA A 81 12.03 11.72 -27.52
CA ALA A 81 11.70 10.30 -27.53
C ALA A 81 10.85 9.93 -26.30
N TYR A 82 11.23 10.37 -25.10
CA TYR A 82 10.44 10.16 -23.88
C TYR A 82 9.01 10.70 -24.02
N ILE A 83 8.86 11.94 -24.51
CA ILE A 83 7.55 12.57 -24.76
C ILE A 83 6.72 11.78 -25.79
N GLN A 84 7.37 11.19 -26.81
CA GLN A 84 6.70 10.44 -27.86
C GLN A 84 6.23 9.05 -27.39
N THR A 85 6.99 8.39 -26.50
CA THR A 85 6.73 6.99 -26.12
C THR A 85 5.89 6.83 -24.85
N ILE A 86 5.81 7.85 -23.98
CA ILE A 86 5.26 7.71 -22.63
C ILE A 86 3.80 7.19 -22.59
N ASP A 87 2.91 7.71 -23.44
CA ASP A 87 1.50 7.33 -23.40
C ASP A 87 1.32 5.84 -23.76
N ASP A 88 2.06 5.34 -24.76
CA ASP A 88 2.05 3.93 -25.15
C ASP A 88 2.61 3.02 -24.05
N VAL A 89 3.65 3.47 -23.34
CA VAL A 89 4.23 2.75 -22.21
C VAL A 89 3.25 2.65 -21.05
N ILE A 90 2.54 3.74 -20.72
CA ILE A 90 1.50 3.73 -19.68
C ILE A 90 0.35 2.82 -20.07
N LEU A 91 -0.14 2.89 -21.31
CA LEU A 91 -1.17 1.97 -21.81
C LEU A 91 -0.73 0.51 -21.75
N PHE A 92 0.54 0.22 -22.06
CA PHE A 92 1.11 -1.12 -21.92
C PHE A 92 1.13 -1.57 -20.44
N LEU A 93 1.60 -0.73 -19.52
CA LEU A 93 1.64 -1.04 -18.09
C LEU A 93 0.23 -1.17 -17.47
N GLN A 94 -0.79 -0.53 -18.04
CA GLN A 94 -2.19 -0.73 -17.67
C GLN A 94 -2.80 -2.01 -18.27
N GLY A 95 -2.07 -2.73 -19.14
CA GLY A 95 -2.57 -3.90 -19.85
C GLY A 95 -3.46 -3.57 -21.06
N LYS A 96 -3.55 -2.29 -21.46
CA LYS A 96 -4.39 -1.80 -22.57
C LYS A 96 -3.68 -1.88 -23.93
N ASN A 97 -2.35 -2.05 -23.96
CA ASN A 97 -1.56 -2.26 -25.18
C ASN A 97 -0.54 -3.41 -25.05
N PRO A 98 -0.98 -4.67 -24.86
CA PRO A 98 -0.09 -5.80 -24.59
C PRO A 98 0.87 -6.11 -25.74
N THR A 99 0.52 -5.77 -26.99
CA THR A 99 1.36 -6.03 -28.17
C THR A 99 2.68 -5.25 -28.17
N LEU A 100 2.74 -4.14 -27.43
CA LEU A 100 3.95 -3.33 -27.30
C LEU A 100 5.11 -4.10 -26.64
N ALA A 101 4.79 -5.17 -25.88
CA ALA A 101 5.77 -6.03 -25.24
C ALA A 101 6.85 -6.52 -26.20
N HIS A 102 6.50 -6.86 -27.45
CA HIS A 102 7.47 -7.36 -28.43
C HIS A 102 8.51 -6.32 -28.86
N PHE A 103 8.13 -5.04 -28.91
CA PHE A 103 9.03 -3.95 -29.26
C PHE A 103 9.91 -3.56 -28.07
N ILE A 104 9.30 -3.47 -26.88
CA ILE A 104 10.02 -3.15 -25.64
C ILE A 104 11.02 -4.25 -25.31
N ALA A 105 10.62 -5.53 -25.33
CA ALA A 105 11.50 -6.65 -24.99
C ALA A 105 12.70 -6.81 -25.94
N ARG A 106 12.60 -6.29 -27.17
CA ARG A 106 13.68 -6.23 -28.16
C ARG A 106 14.54 -4.96 -28.05
N ARG A 107 14.25 -4.07 -27.11
CA ARG A 107 14.96 -2.78 -26.87
C ARG A 107 14.99 -1.86 -28.10
N ASN A 108 13.94 -1.90 -28.92
CA ASN A 108 13.84 -1.10 -30.15
C ASN A 108 12.79 0.02 -30.06
N PHE A 109 12.38 0.41 -28.85
CA PHE A 109 11.28 1.35 -28.63
C PHE A 109 11.60 2.42 -27.59
N LEU A 110 12.04 2.01 -26.40
CA LEU A 110 12.26 2.93 -25.28
C LEU A 110 13.57 3.73 -25.48
N PRO A 111 13.60 5.04 -25.20
CA PRO A 111 14.85 5.71 -24.88
C PRO A 111 15.39 5.17 -23.56
N GLU A 112 16.72 5.08 -23.46
CA GLU A 112 17.39 4.42 -22.34
C GLU A 112 18.50 5.31 -21.77
N ALA A 113 18.52 5.53 -20.45
CA ALA A 113 19.60 6.19 -19.72
C ALA A 113 20.24 5.26 -18.67
N SER A 114 20.73 5.79 -17.54
CA SER A 114 21.60 5.04 -16.63
C SER A 114 20.94 3.79 -16.01
N ARG A 115 19.61 3.75 -15.88
CA ARG A 115 18.90 2.58 -15.30
C ARG A 115 19.08 1.31 -16.13
N PHE A 116 19.28 1.44 -17.43
CA PHE A 116 19.48 0.31 -18.33
C PHE A 116 20.89 -0.28 -18.30
N ALA A 117 21.85 0.37 -17.64
CA ALA A 117 23.22 -0.15 -17.52
C ALA A 117 23.31 -1.38 -16.57
N GLN A 118 22.31 -1.61 -15.73
CA GLN A 118 22.28 -2.73 -14.77
C GLN A 118 21.72 -4.04 -15.37
N LEU A 119 21.36 -4.04 -16.66
CA LEU A 119 20.67 -5.16 -17.30
C LEU A 119 21.55 -6.37 -17.62
N ASP A 120 22.86 -6.17 -17.78
CA ASP A 120 23.79 -7.23 -18.21
C ASP A 120 23.91 -8.36 -17.16
N ASP A 121 23.64 -8.08 -15.89
CA ASP A 121 23.65 -9.07 -14.80
C ASP A 121 22.36 -9.91 -14.72
N LEU A 122 21.34 -9.61 -15.54
CA LEU A 122 19.99 -10.18 -15.43
C LEU A 122 19.57 -11.07 -16.62
N GLU A 123 20.48 -11.37 -17.56
CA GLU A 123 20.19 -12.23 -18.73
C GLU A 123 19.61 -13.60 -18.36
N TRP A 124 20.09 -14.20 -17.26
CA TRP A 124 19.58 -15.47 -16.76
C TRP A 124 18.10 -15.39 -16.32
N ALA A 125 17.69 -14.29 -15.71
CA ALA A 125 16.33 -14.10 -15.21
C ALA A 125 15.32 -13.86 -16.34
N PHE A 126 15.76 -13.37 -17.51
CA PHE A 126 14.89 -13.23 -18.68
C PHE A 126 14.59 -14.58 -19.37
N GLY A 127 15.43 -15.60 -19.18
CA GLY A 127 15.22 -16.93 -19.77
C GLY A 127 14.04 -17.70 -19.16
N THR A 128 13.67 -17.37 -17.91
CA THR A 128 12.54 -17.96 -17.20
C THR A 128 11.26 -17.11 -17.28
N MET A 129 11.36 -15.83 -17.65
CA MET A 129 10.25 -14.89 -17.73
C MET A 129 9.61 -14.83 -19.12
N GLY A 130 8.30 -14.54 -19.17
CA GLY A 130 7.61 -14.28 -20.42
C GLY A 130 8.06 -12.95 -21.06
N VAL A 131 7.83 -12.82 -22.37
CA VAL A 131 8.12 -11.58 -23.13
C VAL A 131 7.42 -10.36 -22.50
N GLU A 132 6.22 -10.56 -21.97
CA GLU A 132 5.45 -9.51 -21.32
C GLU A 132 6.09 -9.01 -20.02
N ASP A 133 6.49 -9.92 -19.12
CA ASP A 133 7.10 -9.52 -17.85
C ASP A 133 8.48 -8.87 -18.07
N LYS A 134 9.26 -9.37 -19.05
CA LYS A 134 10.49 -8.69 -19.50
C LYS A 134 10.19 -7.26 -19.93
N ALA A 135 9.15 -7.07 -20.76
CA ALA A 135 8.79 -5.75 -21.23
C ALA A 135 8.29 -4.84 -20.10
N LYS A 136 7.52 -5.35 -19.12
CA LYS A 136 7.09 -4.59 -17.93
C LYS A 136 8.29 -4.13 -17.11
N HIS A 137 9.30 -4.98 -16.90
CA HIS A 137 10.53 -4.61 -16.20
C HIS A 137 11.29 -3.49 -16.91
N LEU A 138 11.48 -3.60 -18.24
CA LEU A 138 12.12 -2.55 -19.05
C LEU A 138 11.31 -1.23 -19.01
N ALA A 139 9.98 -1.31 -19.07
CA ALA A 139 9.10 -0.15 -18.94
C ALA A 139 9.19 0.48 -17.54
N THR A 140 9.35 -0.30 -16.47
CA THR A 140 9.58 0.19 -15.12
C THR A 140 10.88 0.99 -15.03
N MET A 141 12.00 0.47 -15.56
CA MET A 141 13.27 1.22 -15.60
C MET A 141 13.18 2.52 -16.41
N TYR A 142 12.41 2.51 -17.51
CA TYR A 142 12.13 3.71 -18.28
C TYR A 142 11.39 4.78 -17.46
N LEU A 143 10.43 4.39 -16.61
CA LEU A 143 9.77 5.33 -15.69
C LEU A 143 10.71 5.78 -14.56
N GLU A 144 11.65 4.94 -14.12
CA GLU A 144 12.69 5.31 -13.17
C GLU A 144 13.67 6.36 -13.75
N ASP A 145 14.07 6.24 -15.02
CA ASP A 145 14.89 7.25 -15.71
C ASP A 145 14.20 8.62 -15.70
N ILE A 146 12.92 8.68 -16.07
CA ILE A 146 12.12 9.91 -16.00
C ILE A 146 12.07 10.43 -14.55
N SER A 147 11.94 9.54 -13.59
CA SER A 147 11.85 9.91 -12.17
C SER A 147 13.13 10.49 -11.62
N ASP A 148 14.29 9.99 -12.05
CA ASP A 148 15.59 10.58 -11.73
C ASP A 148 15.69 12.01 -12.28
N TYR A 149 15.16 12.26 -13.49
CA TYR A 149 15.08 13.61 -14.05
C TYR A 149 14.15 14.53 -13.26
N ILE A 150 12.94 14.07 -12.93
CA ILE A 150 12.00 14.85 -12.09
C ILE A 150 12.63 15.17 -10.74
N LYS A 151 13.31 14.19 -10.13
CA LYS A 151 14.02 14.38 -8.87
C LYS A 151 15.09 15.46 -8.94
N ALA A 152 15.90 15.44 -9.99
CA ALA A 152 17.01 16.38 -10.13
C ALA A 152 16.55 17.79 -10.54
N CYS A 153 15.51 17.92 -11.37
CA CYS A 153 15.14 19.17 -12.03
C CYS A 153 13.86 19.83 -11.50
N VAL A 154 12.94 19.05 -10.93
CA VAL A 154 11.57 19.50 -10.62
C VAL A 154 11.28 19.44 -9.13
N ASP A 155 11.48 18.28 -8.51
CA ASP A 155 11.17 18.04 -7.10
C ASP A 155 12.18 17.04 -6.48
N PRO A 156 13.11 17.51 -5.63
CA PRO A 156 14.13 16.65 -5.02
C PRO A 156 13.58 15.53 -4.12
N HIS A 157 12.30 15.58 -3.76
CA HIS A 157 11.64 14.59 -2.90
C HIS A 157 10.91 13.48 -3.69
N PHE A 158 10.93 13.55 -5.03
CA PHE A 158 10.33 12.56 -5.91
C PHE A 158 11.22 11.29 -6.07
N GLY A 159 10.66 10.07 -6.06
CA GLY A 159 11.23 8.82 -6.59
C GLY A 159 10.27 7.62 -6.79
N PHE A 160 10.09 7.13 -8.02
CA PHE A 160 9.03 6.23 -8.57
C PHE A 160 8.52 5.04 -7.73
N SER A 161 9.44 4.33 -7.11
CA SER A 161 9.19 3.05 -6.43
C SER A 161 9.38 3.13 -4.91
N ARG A 162 10.13 4.15 -4.46
CA ARG A 162 10.54 4.36 -3.08
C ARG A 162 10.47 5.85 -2.76
N TYR A 163 9.26 6.32 -2.41
CA TYR A 163 8.98 7.75 -2.26
C TYR A 163 9.07 8.26 -0.82
N ALA A 164 9.63 9.47 -0.69
CA ALA A 164 9.48 10.45 0.39
C ALA A 164 9.60 9.98 1.85
N GLU A 165 10.28 8.86 2.12
CA GLU A 165 10.58 8.45 3.49
C GLU A 165 11.36 9.52 4.28
N ARG A 166 12.19 10.34 3.61
CA ARG A 166 13.12 11.22 4.32
C ARG A 166 12.44 12.39 5.05
N LEU A 167 11.38 12.99 4.50
CA LEU A 167 10.67 14.09 5.15
C LEU A 167 9.73 13.60 6.26
N GLY A 168 9.13 12.42 6.08
CA GLY A 168 8.23 11.81 7.06
C GLY A 168 8.93 11.02 8.18
N ARG A 169 10.15 10.51 7.96
CA ARG A 169 10.92 9.74 8.96
C ARG A 169 11.84 10.58 9.85
N SER A 170 12.13 11.84 9.51
CA SER A 170 13.20 12.63 10.16
C SER A 170 12.74 13.80 11.03
N ALA A 171 11.49 13.84 11.47
CA ALA A 171 10.97 14.97 12.22
C ALA A 171 10.73 14.60 13.68
N ASN A 172 11.75 14.80 14.52
CA ASN A 172 11.53 14.98 15.97
C ASN A 172 10.72 16.27 16.26
N SER A 173 10.46 17.10 15.24
CA SER A 173 9.58 18.27 15.28
C SER A 173 8.89 18.51 13.93
N PHE A 174 7.70 19.12 13.96
CA PHE A 174 6.91 19.44 12.77
C PHE A 174 7.48 20.60 11.93
N ASP A 175 8.57 21.23 12.36
CA ASP A 175 9.10 22.47 11.78
C ASP A 175 9.47 22.33 10.30
N ALA A 176 10.25 21.30 9.95
CA ALA A 176 10.72 21.09 8.58
C ALA A 176 9.55 20.85 7.60
N LEU A 177 8.51 20.14 8.04
CA LEU A 177 7.30 19.93 7.24
C LEU A 177 6.53 21.23 7.09
N ASN A 178 6.36 21.99 8.17
CA ASN A 178 5.67 23.26 8.14
C ASN A 178 6.38 24.27 7.22
N ASP A 179 7.70 24.39 7.29
CA ASP A 179 8.49 25.27 6.43
C ASP A 179 8.37 24.90 4.95
N ALA A 180 8.37 23.60 4.64
CA ALA A 180 8.14 23.09 3.30
C ALA A 180 6.72 23.42 2.78
N LEU A 181 5.70 23.35 3.66
CA LEU A 181 4.32 23.70 3.33
C LEU A 181 4.11 25.22 3.13
N GLN A 182 5.01 26.07 3.61
CA GLN A 182 5.00 27.51 3.31
C GLN A 182 5.64 27.85 1.97
N GLN A 183 6.36 26.91 1.34
CA GLN A 183 6.91 27.14 0.00
C GLN A 183 5.81 27.14 -1.07
N PRO A 184 6.01 27.85 -2.21
CA PRO A 184 5.11 27.79 -3.36
C PRO A 184 4.85 26.37 -3.82
N LEU A 185 3.67 26.14 -4.42
CA LEU A 185 3.31 24.83 -4.97
C LEU A 185 4.33 24.37 -6.01
N SER A 186 4.81 23.14 -5.85
CA SER A 186 5.52 22.45 -6.91
C SER A 186 4.57 22.10 -8.06
N MET A 187 5.11 21.62 -9.17
CA MET A 187 4.27 21.12 -10.28
C MET A 187 3.41 19.93 -9.86
N VAL A 188 3.97 19.03 -9.04
CA VAL A 188 3.23 17.87 -8.53
C VAL A 188 2.11 18.34 -7.60
N ASP A 189 2.37 19.35 -6.76
CA ASP A 189 1.35 19.94 -5.90
C ASP A 189 0.24 20.60 -6.73
N SER A 190 0.57 21.32 -7.81
CA SER A 190 -0.44 21.92 -8.69
C SER A 190 -1.37 20.87 -9.29
N ILE A 191 -0.82 19.78 -9.83
CA ILE A 191 -1.61 18.67 -10.38
C ILE A 191 -2.51 18.06 -9.28
N LEU A 192 -1.95 17.83 -8.08
CA LEU A 192 -2.69 17.31 -6.93
C LEU A 192 -3.88 18.20 -6.57
N ILE A 193 -3.65 19.52 -6.48
CA ILE A 193 -4.68 20.48 -6.11
C ILE A 193 -5.75 20.61 -7.21
N ASP A 194 -5.36 20.60 -8.48
CA ASP A 194 -6.31 20.67 -9.60
C ASP A 194 -7.24 19.44 -9.62
N LEU A 195 -6.69 18.24 -9.38
CA LEU A 195 -7.48 17.01 -9.25
C LEU A 195 -8.38 17.03 -8.01
N LEU A 196 -7.84 17.46 -6.86
CA LEU A 196 -8.61 17.60 -5.63
C LEU A 196 -9.81 18.53 -5.83
N GLU A 197 -9.60 19.70 -6.43
CA GLU A 197 -10.65 20.68 -6.69
C GLU A 197 -11.77 20.11 -7.56
N GLN A 198 -11.44 19.31 -8.60
CA GLN A 198 -12.45 18.65 -9.42
C GLN A 198 -13.37 17.74 -8.59
N TYR A 199 -12.79 16.94 -7.69
CA TYR A 199 -13.58 16.09 -6.78
C TYR A 199 -14.40 16.90 -5.77
N LEU A 200 -13.85 17.98 -5.22
CA LEU A 200 -14.59 18.86 -4.30
C LEU A 200 -15.81 19.49 -4.98
N GLN A 201 -15.66 19.94 -6.23
CA GLN A 201 -16.76 20.51 -7.01
C GLN A 201 -17.83 19.47 -7.38
N GLN A 202 -17.41 18.26 -7.74
CA GLN A 202 -18.32 17.18 -8.13
C GLN A 202 -19.10 16.61 -6.94
N VAL A 203 -18.41 16.35 -5.82
CA VAL A 203 -18.97 15.63 -4.67
C VAL A 203 -19.61 16.58 -3.65
N GLN A 204 -19.09 17.80 -3.53
CA GLN A 204 -19.49 18.79 -2.53
C GLN A 204 -19.60 18.19 -1.10
N PRO A 205 -18.54 17.54 -0.60
CA PRO A 205 -18.59 16.79 0.65
C PRO A 205 -18.69 17.71 1.88
N MET A 206 -19.27 17.19 2.97
CA MET A 206 -19.17 17.86 4.27
C MET A 206 -17.87 17.54 4.99
N LEU A 207 -17.31 16.36 4.70
CA LEU A 207 -16.10 15.82 5.31
C LEU A 207 -15.22 15.20 4.22
N VAL A 208 -13.96 15.62 4.18
CA VAL A 208 -12.90 14.94 3.44
C VAL A 208 -12.07 14.15 4.43
N ALA A 209 -11.98 12.82 4.26
CA ALA A 209 -11.16 11.96 5.09
C ALA A 209 -9.94 11.46 4.31
N LEU A 210 -8.75 11.86 4.75
CA LEU A 210 -7.46 11.53 4.14
C LEU A 210 -6.86 10.31 4.83
N SER A 211 -6.68 9.22 4.07
CA SER A 211 -6.01 8.02 4.55
C SER A 211 -4.50 8.12 4.33
N VAL A 212 -3.74 8.24 5.40
CA VAL A 212 -2.27 8.42 5.39
C VAL A 212 -1.62 7.16 5.97
N PRO A 213 -1.41 6.11 5.16
CA PRO A 213 -0.86 4.85 5.66
C PRO A 213 0.64 4.93 5.94
N PHE A 214 1.40 5.73 5.18
CA PHE A 214 2.85 5.80 5.27
C PHE A 214 3.36 7.24 5.42
N PRO A 215 4.57 7.44 5.97
CA PRO A 215 5.16 8.77 6.10
C PRO A 215 5.26 9.54 4.77
N GLY A 216 5.45 8.83 3.65
CA GLY A 216 5.50 9.45 2.31
C GLY A 216 4.19 10.14 1.89
N ASN A 217 3.03 9.73 2.42
CA ASN A 217 1.74 10.33 2.08
C ASN A 217 1.45 11.61 2.87
N LEU A 218 2.18 11.86 3.97
CA LEU A 218 1.85 12.91 4.92
C LEU A 218 1.90 14.30 4.30
N PHE A 219 2.94 14.61 3.54
CA PHE A 219 3.10 15.94 2.95
C PHE A 219 1.95 16.27 1.99
N ALA A 220 1.60 15.34 1.10
CA ALA A 220 0.51 15.52 0.16
C ALA A 220 -0.86 15.62 0.88
N SER A 221 -1.06 14.86 1.95
CA SER A 221 -2.24 14.98 2.80
C SER A 221 -2.35 16.37 3.45
N LEU A 222 -1.25 16.90 3.99
CA LEU A 222 -1.20 18.25 4.57
C LEU A 222 -1.46 19.32 3.50
N ARG A 223 -0.94 19.16 2.28
CA ARG A 223 -1.24 20.04 1.13
C ARG A 223 -2.72 20.04 0.77
N CYS A 224 -3.36 18.87 0.72
CA CYS A 224 -4.81 18.78 0.51
C CYS A 224 -5.57 19.54 1.61
N GLY A 225 -5.22 19.30 2.88
CA GLY A 225 -5.82 20.00 4.02
C GLY A 225 -5.64 21.52 3.97
N GLN A 226 -4.42 21.99 3.67
CA GLN A 226 -4.07 23.40 3.50
C GLN A 226 -4.99 24.07 2.45
N TYR A 227 -5.16 23.43 1.30
CA TYR A 227 -5.97 23.95 0.22
C TYR A 227 -7.46 23.98 0.59
N ILE A 228 -7.98 22.88 1.13
CA ILE A 228 -9.39 22.78 1.54
C ILE A 228 -9.72 23.85 2.59
N LYS A 229 -8.92 23.99 3.64
CA LYS A 229 -9.21 24.96 4.71
C LYS A 229 -9.14 26.41 4.22
N LYS A 230 -8.29 26.69 3.23
CA LYS A 230 -8.16 28.03 2.64
C LYS A 230 -9.28 28.37 1.65
N HIS A 231 -9.69 27.42 0.81
CA HIS A 231 -10.60 27.67 -0.31
C HIS A 231 -12.04 27.19 -0.07
N HIS A 232 -12.22 26.19 0.80
CA HIS A 232 -13.48 25.54 1.13
C HIS A 232 -13.67 25.39 2.65
N PRO A 233 -13.69 26.48 3.44
CA PRO A 233 -13.65 26.43 4.92
C PRO A 233 -14.87 25.73 5.57
N ASN A 234 -15.95 25.51 4.82
CA ASN A 234 -17.13 24.79 5.26
C ASN A 234 -16.93 23.26 5.22
N ILE A 235 -15.98 22.77 4.43
CA ILE A 235 -15.65 21.35 4.34
C ILE A 235 -14.66 21.03 5.46
N LYS A 236 -14.98 20.03 6.26
CA LYS A 236 -14.09 19.56 7.33
C LYS A 236 -13.11 18.52 6.82
N VAL A 237 -11.91 18.52 7.39
CA VAL A 237 -10.83 17.61 6.99
C VAL A 237 -10.47 16.71 8.16
N ALA A 238 -10.59 15.39 7.95
CA ALA A 238 -10.10 14.38 8.87
C ALA A 238 -8.89 13.65 8.29
N MET A 239 -7.96 13.24 9.15
CA MET A 239 -6.83 12.37 8.79
C MET A 239 -6.84 11.11 9.64
N GLY A 240 -6.51 9.98 9.02
CA GLY A 240 -6.33 8.69 9.70
C GLY A 240 -5.35 7.80 8.94
N GLY A 241 -5.24 6.54 9.33
CA GLY A 241 -4.35 5.55 8.70
C GLY A 241 -3.11 5.22 9.52
N GLY A 242 -2.27 4.33 8.98
CA GLY A 242 -1.10 3.77 9.66
C GLY A 242 -0.17 4.82 10.29
N PHE A 243 0.09 5.93 9.58
CA PHE A 243 0.97 6.99 10.09
C PHE A 243 0.41 7.65 11.36
N ALA A 244 -0.91 7.85 11.44
CA ALA A 244 -1.54 8.39 12.66
C ALA A 244 -1.33 7.44 13.86
N ASN A 245 -1.42 6.14 13.59
CA ASN A 245 -1.33 5.08 14.60
C ASN A 245 0.10 4.79 15.08
N THR A 246 1.12 5.10 14.30
CA THR A 246 2.52 4.88 14.72
C THR A 246 3.18 6.17 15.20
N GLU A 247 2.98 7.29 14.50
CA GLU A 247 3.75 8.52 14.74
C GLU A 247 2.97 9.58 15.54
N LEU A 248 1.63 9.58 15.51
CA LEU A 248 0.81 10.69 16.04
C LEU A 248 0.06 10.37 17.34
N ARG A 249 0.25 9.19 17.96
CA ARG A 249 -0.42 8.82 19.23
C ARG A 249 -0.05 9.67 20.44
N SER A 250 1.01 10.45 20.35
CA SER A 250 1.41 11.42 21.38
C SER A 250 1.48 12.84 20.82
N LEU A 251 0.62 13.15 19.84
CA LEU A 251 0.57 14.46 19.19
C LEU A 251 0.28 15.57 20.21
N LYS A 252 1.15 16.57 20.23
CA LYS A 252 1.02 17.79 21.05
C LYS A 252 1.12 19.08 20.24
N ASP A 253 1.60 19.00 19.01
CA ASP A 253 1.82 20.19 18.17
C ASP A 253 0.49 20.64 17.55
N ALA A 254 -0.04 21.76 18.04
CA ALA A 254 -1.30 22.32 17.57
C ALA A 254 -1.26 22.75 16.10
N ARG A 255 -0.07 23.04 15.53
CA ARG A 255 0.07 23.49 14.13
C ARG A 255 -0.39 22.46 13.11
N VAL A 256 -0.44 21.18 13.48
CA VAL A 256 -1.01 20.14 12.62
C VAL A 256 -2.49 20.41 12.31
N PHE A 257 -3.21 21.05 13.23
CA PHE A 257 -4.61 21.46 13.06
C PHE A 257 -4.78 22.72 12.19
N ASP A 258 -3.71 23.34 11.71
CA ASP A 258 -3.80 24.32 10.61
C ASP A 258 -4.21 23.62 9.29
N TYR A 259 -3.98 22.31 9.19
CA TYR A 259 -4.21 21.51 7.99
C TYR A 259 -5.38 20.53 8.13
N TYR A 260 -5.66 20.05 9.35
CA TYR A 260 -6.77 19.14 9.64
C TYR A 260 -7.74 19.74 10.65
N ASP A 261 -9.00 19.31 10.64
CA ASP A 261 -9.95 19.56 11.73
C ASP A 261 -9.93 18.41 12.76
N PHE A 262 -9.71 17.17 12.28
CA PHE A 262 -9.73 15.97 13.11
C PHE A 262 -8.61 15.00 12.73
N ILE A 263 -8.07 14.28 13.71
CA ILE A 263 -7.19 13.12 13.48
C ILE A 263 -7.76 11.92 14.22
N THR A 264 -8.05 10.83 13.52
CA THR A 264 -8.63 9.61 14.10
C THR A 264 -7.58 8.50 14.22
N LEU A 265 -7.62 7.75 15.32
CA LEU A 265 -6.76 6.60 15.57
C LEU A 265 -7.52 5.27 15.45
N ASP A 266 -6.73 4.21 15.24
CA ASP A 266 -7.10 2.80 15.12
C ASP A 266 -8.12 2.57 14.00
N ASP A 267 -9.09 1.68 14.20
CA ASP A 267 -10.10 1.35 13.20
C ASP A 267 -10.99 2.57 12.90
N GLY A 268 -11.20 2.86 11.61
CA GLY A 268 -11.82 4.10 11.16
C GLY A 268 -13.34 4.10 11.21
N GLU A 269 -13.98 2.94 11.31
CA GLU A 269 -15.43 2.75 11.19
C GLU A 269 -16.21 3.59 12.21
N ALA A 270 -15.97 3.37 13.51
CA ALA A 270 -16.66 4.10 14.56
C ALA A 270 -16.26 5.60 14.64
N PRO A 271 -14.96 5.98 14.57
CA PRO A 271 -14.56 7.39 14.54
C PRO A 271 -15.17 8.19 13.40
N ILE A 272 -15.18 7.66 12.17
CA ILE A 272 -15.70 8.38 11.01
C ILE A 272 -17.23 8.50 11.06
N GLU A 273 -17.94 7.46 11.51
CA GLU A 273 -19.38 7.56 11.76
C GLU A 273 -19.69 8.64 12.80
N ASN A 274 -18.96 8.67 13.92
CA ASN A 274 -19.14 9.69 14.96
C ASN A 274 -18.83 11.10 14.44
N LEU A 275 -17.75 11.28 13.66
CA LEU A 275 -17.45 12.57 13.04
C LEU A 275 -18.58 13.01 12.11
N PHE A 276 -19.11 12.10 11.29
CA PHE A 276 -20.26 12.41 10.42
C PHE A 276 -21.49 12.85 11.23
N GLN A 277 -21.82 12.12 12.31
CA GLN A 277 -22.93 12.49 13.21
C GLN A 277 -22.69 13.83 13.92
N HIS A 278 -21.44 14.09 14.34
CA HIS A 278 -21.04 15.33 14.99
C HIS A 278 -21.22 16.54 14.05
N LEU A 279 -20.78 16.41 12.80
CA LEU A 279 -20.94 17.47 11.79
C LEU A 279 -22.40 17.67 11.36
N GLN A 280 -23.28 16.70 11.63
CA GLN A 280 -24.72 16.84 11.52
C GLN A 280 -25.39 17.37 12.79
N HIS A 281 -24.60 17.77 13.81
CA HIS A 281 -25.07 18.23 15.12
C HIS A 281 -25.92 17.19 15.88
N LYS A 282 -25.76 15.90 15.61
CA LYS A 282 -26.47 14.81 16.30
C LYS A 282 -25.78 14.40 17.59
N ILE A 283 -24.46 14.53 17.65
CA ILE A 283 -23.64 14.28 18.83
C ILE A 283 -22.68 15.44 19.10
N THR A 284 -22.24 15.55 20.33
CA THR A 284 -21.28 16.56 20.79
C THR A 284 -19.83 16.11 20.59
N ALA A 285 -18.88 17.04 20.63
CA ALA A 285 -17.46 16.73 20.49
C ALA A 285 -16.95 15.78 21.59
N SER A 286 -17.52 15.82 22.81
CA SER A 286 -17.18 14.91 23.91
C SER A 286 -17.60 13.46 23.68
N GLU A 287 -18.47 13.20 22.69
CA GLU A 287 -18.96 11.87 22.37
C GLU A 287 -18.14 11.17 21.27
N LEU A 288 -17.14 11.87 20.70
CA LEU A 288 -16.26 11.33 19.66
C LEU A 288 -15.45 10.11 20.15
N LYS A 289 -15.03 9.27 19.20
CA LYS A 289 -14.26 8.06 19.45
C LYS A 289 -12.86 8.24 18.86
N ARG A 290 -11.81 8.00 19.66
CA ARG A 290 -10.40 8.02 19.26
C ARG A 290 -10.03 9.18 18.33
N THR A 291 -10.43 10.39 18.69
CA THR A 291 -10.28 11.57 17.84
C THR A 291 -9.48 12.64 18.56
N TYR A 292 -8.42 13.14 17.91
CA TYR A 292 -7.81 14.42 18.28
C TYR A 292 -8.50 15.57 17.55
N LEU A 293 -8.66 16.67 18.26
CA LEU A 293 -9.13 17.95 17.74
C LEU A 293 -8.50 19.10 18.54
N LEU A 294 -8.58 20.30 18.00
CA LEU A 294 -8.19 21.51 18.72
C LEU A 294 -9.39 22.05 19.51
N GLN A 295 -9.25 22.18 20.83
CA GLN A 295 -10.23 22.83 21.72
C GLN A 295 -9.53 23.92 22.52
N ASP A 296 -10.06 25.15 22.46
CA ASP A 296 -9.50 26.31 23.16
C ASP A 296 -8.01 26.57 22.88
N GLY A 297 -7.55 26.21 21.68
CA GLY A 297 -6.14 26.36 21.26
C GLY A 297 -5.21 25.22 21.67
N GLU A 298 -5.73 24.22 22.40
CA GLU A 298 -4.98 23.05 22.88
C GLU A 298 -5.40 21.78 22.15
N VAL A 299 -4.44 20.86 21.97
CA VAL A 299 -4.70 19.55 21.35
C VAL A 299 -5.38 18.65 22.38
N THR A 300 -6.63 18.27 22.09
CA THR A 300 -7.42 17.40 22.97
C THR A 300 -7.68 16.06 22.30
N TYR A 301 -7.44 14.98 23.05
CA TYR A 301 -7.82 13.62 22.66
C TYR A 301 -9.15 13.23 23.29
N ILE A 302 -10.14 12.91 22.47
CA ILE A 302 -11.45 12.42 22.91
C ILE A 302 -11.58 10.95 22.56
N ASN A 303 -11.91 10.15 23.58
CA ASN A 303 -12.21 8.74 23.42
C ASN A 303 -13.38 8.35 24.34
N ASN A 304 -14.60 8.52 23.83
CA ASN A 304 -15.81 8.17 24.55
C ASN A 304 -15.88 6.65 24.79
N ALA A 305 -15.70 6.24 26.04
CA ALA A 305 -15.70 4.84 26.45
C ALA A 305 -17.05 4.13 26.25
N SER A 306 -18.16 4.88 26.13
CA SER A 306 -19.47 4.30 25.85
C SER A 306 -19.63 3.87 24.38
N CYS A 307 -18.84 4.45 23.47
CA CYS A 307 -18.84 4.08 22.06
C CYS A 307 -18.02 2.80 21.84
N LYS A 308 -18.70 1.75 21.36
CA LYS A 308 -18.08 0.47 21.03
C LYS A 308 -17.57 0.48 19.60
N ASP A 309 -16.49 -0.27 19.40
CA ASP A 309 -15.99 -0.58 18.07
C ASP A 309 -16.88 -1.63 17.39
N TYR A 310 -16.88 -1.62 16.06
CA TYR A 310 -17.62 -2.59 15.26
C TYR A 310 -16.85 -3.89 15.16
N LYS A 311 -17.55 -5.02 15.26
CA LYS A 311 -16.91 -6.31 15.02
C LYS A 311 -16.59 -6.48 13.55
N GLN A 312 -15.56 -7.24 13.22
CA GLN A 312 -15.16 -7.45 11.82
C GLN A 312 -16.24 -8.13 10.95
N ALA A 313 -17.18 -8.85 11.57
CA ALA A 313 -18.35 -9.41 10.87
C ALA A 313 -19.38 -8.32 10.46
N GLU A 314 -19.38 -7.17 11.11
CA GLU A 314 -20.38 -6.09 10.99
C GLU A 314 -19.96 -4.99 10.01
N VAL A 315 -18.69 -4.96 9.58
CA VAL A 315 -18.14 -3.87 8.73
C VAL A 315 -18.53 -3.93 7.26
N GLY A 316 -19.31 -4.94 6.84
CA GLY A 316 -19.72 -5.10 5.43
C GLY A 316 -18.60 -5.56 4.50
N THR A 317 -18.81 -5.38 3.19
CA THR A 317 -17.86 -5.75 2.12
C THR A 317 -17.15 -4.51 1.63
N PRO A 318 -15.81 -4.52 1.43
CA PRO A 318 -15.11 -3.40 0.83
C PRO A 318 -15.72 -2.99 -0.51
N ASP A 319 -15.80 -1.69 -0.77
CA ASP A 319 -16.41 -1.13 -1.98
C ASP A 319 -15.36 -0.38 -2.80
N TYR A 320 -15.13 -0.86 -4.02
CA TYR A 320 -14.16 -0.33 -4.99
C TYR A 320 -14.80 0.47 -6.15
N SER A 321 -16.10 0.77 -6.08
CA SER A 321 -16.89 1.29 -7.22
C SER A 321 -16.44 2.64 -7.79
N ASP A 322 -15.83 3.53 -7.00
CA ASP A 322 -15.41 4.85 -7.50
C ASP A 322 -13.97 4.85 -8.05
N PHE A 323 -13.19 3.80 -7.79
CA PHE A 323 -11.82 3.75 -8.26
C PHE A 323 -11.75 3.49 -9.77
N LYS A 324 -10.76 4.11 -10.42
CA LYS A 324 -10.40 3.85 -11.80
C LYS A 324 -9.57 2.56 -11.89
N LEU A 325 -10.20 1.42 -11.65
CA LEU A 325 -9.52 0.13 -11.46
C LEU A 325 -8.66 -0.32 -12.66
N ASP A 326 -8.97 0.17 -13.87
CA ASP A 326 -8.24 -0.12 -15.10
C ASP A 326 -7.06 0.84 -15.36
N ASP A 327 -6.82 1.80 -14.46
CA ASP A 327 -5.80 2.82 -14.64
C ASP A 327 -4.50 2.54 -13.85
N TYR A 328 -4.50 1.53 -12.98
CA TYR A 328 -3.33 1.12 -12.19
C TYR A 328 -2.23 0.47 -13.05
N LEU A 329 -0.97 0.65 -12.64
CA LEU A 329 0.22 0.26 -13.39
C LEU A 329 0.79 -1.09 -12.93
N GLN A 330 1.10 -1.98 -13.86
CA GLN A 330 1.73 -3.28 -13.63
C GLN A 330 3.26 -3.16 -13.76
N ALA A 331 3.90 -2.54 -12.78
CA ALA A 331 5.35 -2.37 -12.76
C ALA A 331 6.08 -3.60 -12.19
N ILE A 332 7.23 -3.96 -12.75
CA ILE A 332 8.07 -5.06 -12.26
C ILE A 332 9.45 -4.50 -11.93
N GLU A 333 9.68 -4.23 -10.65
CA GLU A 333 10.98 -3.74 -10.15
C GLU A 333 12.01 -4.87 -10.04
N ILE A 334 11.59 -6.00 -9.48
CA ILE A 334 12.46 -7.14 -9.18
C ILE A 334 11.99 -8.32 -10.00
N MET A 335 12.93 -8.94 -10.71
CA MET A 335 12.72 -10.13 -11.53
C MET A 335 12.61 -11.39 -10.66
N ASN A 336 11.55 -11.45 -9.86
CA ASN A 336 11.22 -12.58 -9.01
C ASN A 336 9.71 -12.89 -9.12
N PRO A 337 9.30 -14.16 -9.38
CA PRO A 337 7.89 -14.53 -9.50
C PRO A 337 7.04 -14.24 -8.26
N MET A 338 7.62 -14.41 -7.07
CA MET A 338 6.98 -14.07 -5.81
C MET A 338 6.81 -12.54 -5.72
N HIS A 339 7.84 -11.76 -6.05
CA HIS A 339 7.75 -10.29 -6.09
C HIS A 339 6.65 -9.77 -7.03
N SER A 340 6.40 -10.48 -8.13
CA SER A 340 5.32 -10.14 -9.06
C SER A 340 3.93 -10.15 -8.40
N LEU A 341 3.71 -10.91 -7.32
CA LEU A 341 2.44 -10.86 -6.57
C LEU A 341 2.19 -9.50 -5.91
N TRP A 342 3.23 -8.72 -5.61
CA TRP A 342 3.04 -7.38 -5.03
C TRP A 342 2.95 -6.27 -6.07
N SER A 343 3.49 -6.45 -7.28
CA SER A 343 3.69 -5.36 -8.24
C SER A 343 3.06 -5.58 -9.62
N ASN A 344 2.87 -6.84 -10.04
CA ASN A 344 2.32 -7.20 -11.35
C ASN A 344 0.82 -7.49 -11.24
N GLY A 345 0.00 -6.43 -11.38
CA GLY A 345 -1.45 -6.53 -11.38
C GLY A 345 -2.12 -6.10 -10.07
N ARG A 346 -3.46 -6.13 -10.12
CA ARG A 346 -4.35 -5.71 -9.03
C ARG A 346 -4.92 -6.93 -8.30
N TRP A 347 -4.95 -6.84 -6.98
CA TRP A 347 -5.55 -7.85 -6.10
C TRP A 347 -6.72 -7.24 -5.32
N ASN A 348 -7.85 -7.95 -5.25
CA ASN A 348 -8.89 -7.60 -4.29
C ASN A 348 -8.33 -7.84 -2.87
N LYS A 349 -8.23 -6.77 -2.08
CA LYS A 349 -7.69 -6.86 -0.72
C LYS A 349 -8.83 -7.23 0.22
N LEU A 350 -8.65 -8.31 0.96
CA LEU A 350 -9.62 -8.78 1.95
C LEU A 350 -8.89 -9.22 3.22
N THR A 351 -9.59 -9.37 4.33
CA THR A 351 -9.01 -9.83 5.60
C THR A 351 -9.85 -10.99 6.11
N MET A 352 -9.22 -12.09 6.49
CA MET A 352 -9.92 -13.24 7.09
C MET A 352 -10.18 -13.02 8.59
N ALA A 353 -9.21 -12.43 9.29
CA ALA A 353 -9.26 -12.11 10.70
C ALA A 353 -8.61 -10.75 10.99
N HIS A 354 -9.28 -9.96 11.82
CA HIS A 354 -8.68 -8.75 12.38
C HIS A 354 -7.78 -9.14 13.57
N GLY A 355 -6.69 -8.40 13.79
CA GLY A 355 -5.69 -8.71 14.81
C GLY A 355 -4.85 -9.97 14.57
N CYS A 356 -3.92 -10.24 15.47
CA CYS A 356 -3.00 -11.37 15.41
C CYS A 356 -3.28 -12.37 16.53
N TYR A 357 -3.63 -13.61 16.18
CA TYR A 357 -3.87 -14.69 17.16
C TYR A 357 -2.62 -15.07 17.98
N TRP A 358 -1.42 -14.72 17.51
CA TRP A 358 -0.17 -15.00 18.21
C TRP A 358 0.14 -13.94 19.28
N GLY A 359 0.09 -12.66 18.92
CA GLY A 359 0.12 -11.51 19.84
C GLY A 359 1.30 -11.44 20.84
N LYS A 360 2.44 -12.09 20.55
CA LYS A 360 3.56 -12.24 21.50
C LYS A 360 4.92 -11.79 20.99
N CYS A 361 5.05 -11.47 19.69
CA CYS A 361 6.34 -11.07 19.12
C CYS A 361 6.86 -9.79 19.79
N THR A 362 8.08 -9.80 20.31
CA THR A 362 8.62 -8.67 21.09
C THR A 362 8.95 -7.42 20.27
N PHE A 363 9.02 -7.54 18.94
CA PHE A 363 9.21 -6.41 18.02
C PHE A 363 7.88 -5.83 17.51
N CYS A 364 6.76 -6.54 17.66
CA CYS A 364 5.44 -6.05 17.27
C CYS A 364 4.90 -5.16 18.39
N ASP A 365 4.24 -4.06 18.04
CA ASP A 365 3.53 -3.25 19.02
C ASP A 365 2.18 -3.89 19.40
N VAL A 366 2.25 -4.98 20.17
CA VAL A 366 1.09 -5.75 20.64
C VAL A 366 0.20 -4.97 21.62
N SER A 367 0.57 -3.72 21.97
CA SER A 367 -0.27 -2.83 22.76
C SER A 367 -1.40 -2.20 21.94
N LEU A 368 -1.24 -2.14 20.62
CA LEU A 368 -2.23 -1.55 19.72
C LEU A 368 -3.45 -2.46 19.57
N ASP A 369 -4.64 -1.89 19.71
CA ASP A 369 -5.90 -2.64 19.71
C ASP A 369 -6.11 -3.40 18.40
N TYR A 370 -5.76 -2.81 17.25
CA TYR A 370 -5.91 -3.47 15.95
C TYR A 370 -4.99 -4.70 15.76
N ILE A 371 -3.95 -4.85 16.59
CA ILE A 371 -3.07 -6.04 16.63
C ILE A 371 -3.55 -7.01 17.71
N ARG A 372 -3.89 -6.48 18.89
CA ARG A 372 -4.22 -7.24 20.09
C ARG A 372 -5.59 -7.92 20.02
N LEU A 373 -6.56 -7.27 19.40
CA LEU A 373 -7.95 -7.73 19.33
C LEU A 373 -8.12 -8.68 18.16
N TYR A 374 -7.93 -9.97 18.43
CA TYR A 374 -8.12 -11.01 17.43
C TYR A 374 -9.61 -11.34 17.21
N GLU A 375 -10.11 -11.10 15.99
CA GLU A 375 -11.48 -11.38 15.58
C GLU A 375 -11.54 -12.11 14.22
N PRO A 376 -11.74 -13.44 14.20
CA PRO A 376 -11.91 -14.18 12.95
C PRO A 376 -13.30 -13.97 12.37
N VAL A 377 -13.38 -13.85 11.04
CA VAL A 377 -14.65 -13.82 10.30
C VAL A 377 -15.02 -15.24 9.86
N ALA A 378 -16.30 -15.58 9.86
CA ALA A 378 -16.77 -16.87 9.39
C ALA A 378 -16.42 -17.07 7.90
N ALA A 379 -15.93 -18.26 7.54
CA ALA A 379 -15.55 -18.60 6.15
C ALA A 379 -16.66 -18.31 5.13
N LYS A 380 -17.93 -18.61 5.49
CA LYS A 380 -19.08 -18.29 4.65
C LYS A 380 -19.13 -16.80 4.30
N THR A 381 -19.01 -15.93 5.29
CA THR A 381 -19.02 -14.47 5.10
C THR A 381 -17.82 -13.99 4.28
N ILE A 382 -16.63 -14.56 4.50
CA ILE A 382 -15.44 -14.23 3.70
C ILE A 382 -15.70 -14.57 2.23
N VAL A 383 -16.22 -15.76 1.94
CA VAL A 383 -16.48 -16.19 0.57
C VAL A 383 -17.67 -15.44 -0.06
N ASP A 384 -18.70 -15.06 0.72
CA ASP A 384 -19.77 -14.15 0.27
C ASP A 384 -19.17 -12.79 -0.18
N ARG A 385 -18.22 -12.23 0.59
CA ARG A 385 -17.50 -11.00 0.25
C ARG A 385 -16.64 -11.17 -1.00
N MET A 386 -15.99 -12.34 -1.17
CA MET A 386 -15.22 -12.65 -2.37
C MET A 386 -16.10 -12.60 -3.63
N GLU A 387 -17.26 -13.27 -3.64
CA GLU A 387 -18.16 -13.25 -4.81
C GLU A 387 -18.66 -11.85 -5.15
N GLN A 388 -18.98 -11.04 -4.14
CA GLN A 388 -19.36 -9.63 -4.33
C GLN A 388 -18.22 -8.83 -4.96
N LEU A 389 -16.98 -9.00 -4.47
CA LEU A 389 -15.80 -8.32 -5.02
C LEU A 389 -15.46 -8.78 -6.44
N VAL A 390 -15.59 -10.07 -6.76
CA VAL A 390 -15.42 -10.56 -8.15
C VAL A 390 -16.45 -9.89 -9.06
N THR A 391 -17.71 -9.83 -8.63
CA THR A 391 -18.79 -9.20 -9.40
C THR A 391 -18.57 -7.71 -9.60
N GLN A 392 -18.14 -7.01 -8.55
CA GLN A 392 -17.91 -5.56 -8.58
C GLN A 392 -16.70 -5.19 -9.43
N THR A 393 -15.61 -5.95 -9.29
CA THR A 393 -14.30 -5.52 -9.81
C THR A 393 -13.88 -6.23 -11.08
N GLY A 394 -14.59 -7.28 -11.49
CA GLY A 394 -14.24 -8.14 -12.63
C GLY A 394 -12.98 -8.99 -12.42
N ASN A 395 -12.36 -8.96 -11.24
CA ASN A 395 -11.09 -9.62 -10.94
C ASN A 395 -11.31 -10.76 -9.92
N ASN A 396 -10.70 -11.92 -10.16
CA ASN A 396 -10.81 -13.13 -9.33
C ASN A 396 -9.57 -13.41 -8.46
N GLY A 397 -8.62 -12.48 -8.42
CA GLY A 397 -7.44 -12.50 -7.58
C GLY A 397 -7.68 -11.84 -6.22
N PHE A 398 -7.25 -12.50 -5.14
CA PHE A 398 -7.32 -11.97 -3.77
C PHE A 398 -5.95 -11.92 -3.09
N HIS A 399 -5.72 -10.84 -2.34
CA HIS A 399 -4.63 -10.80 -1.37
C HIS A 399 -5.23 -10.58 0.01
N PHE A 400 -5.02 -11.55 0.90
CA PHE A 400 -5.45 -11.47 2.27
C PHE A 400 -4.42 -10.71 3.12
N VAL A 401 -4.82 -9.55 3.64
CA VAL A 401 -3.96 -8.58 4.35
C VAL A 401 -3.96 -8.77 5.87
N ASP A 402 -4.23 -9.98 6.33
CA ASP A 402 -4.21 -10.38 7.74
C ASP A 402 -2.82 -10.16 8.36
N GLU A 403 -2.77 -9.76 9.63
CA GLU A 403 -1.52 -9.72 10.42
C GLU A 403 -0.83 -11.10 10.47
N ALA A 404 -1.65 -12.15 10.62
CA ALA A 404 -1.27 -13.54 10.43
C ALA A 404 -2.53 -14.36 10.17
N ALA A 405 -2.72 -14.83 8.94
CA ALA A 405 -3.90 -15.63 8.59
C ALA A 405 -3.93 -16.95 9.39
N PRO A 406 -5.03 -17.28 10.10
CA PRO A 406 -5.07 -18.45 10.96
C PRO A 406 -5.21 -19.75 10.14
N PRO A 407 -4.36 -20.78 10.34
CA PRO A 407 -4.40 -22.01 9.54
C PRO A 407 -5.77 -22.71 9.55
N ALA A 408 -6.45 -22.72 10.70
CA ALA A 408 -7.78 -23.30 10.83
C ALA A 408 -8.82 -22.54 9.99
N LEU A 409 -8.76 -21.20 9.99
CA LEU A 409 -9.68 -20.39 9.19
C LEU A 409 -9.38 -20.50 7.69
N MET A 410 -8.10 -20.50 7.30
CA MET A 410 -7.67 -20.74 5.93
C MET A 410 -8.21 -22.07 5.39
N ARG A 411 -8.23 -23.12 6.22
CA ARG A 411 -8.84 -24.41 5.87
C ARG A 411 -10.34 -24.27 5.59
N GLU A 412 -11.09 -23.61 6.47
CA GLU A 412 -12.54 -23.44 6.29
C GLU A 412 -12.87 -22.58 5.06
N VAL A 413 -12.10 -21.51 4.81
CA VAL A 413 -12.21 -20.68 3.60
C VAL A 413 -11.91 -21.51 2.35
N ALA A 414 -10.83 -22.31 2.36
CA ALA A 414 -10.48 -23.18 1.24
C ALA A 414 -11.59 -24.20 0.93
N LEU A 415 -12.17 -24.84 1.96
CA LEU A 415 -13.29 -25.76 1.80
C LEU A 415 -14.53 -25.07 1.23
N GLU A 416 -14.83 -23.85 1.69
CA GLU A 416 -15.99 -23.10 1.21
C GLU A 416 -15.82 -22.63 -0.25
N ILE A 417 -14.61 -22.19 -0.64
CA ILE A 417 -14.26 -21.88 -2.04
C ILE A 417 -14.49 -23.10 -2.94
N ILE A 418 -13.98 -24.27 -2.55
CA ILE A 418 -14.12 -25.52 -3.31
C ILE A 418 -15.59 -25.95 -3.39
N ARG A 419 -16.33 -25.84 -2.27
CA ARG A 419 -17.77 -26.16 -2.21
C ARG A 419 -18.57 -25.33 -3.20
N ARG A 420 -18.27 -24.03 -3.30
CA ARG A 420 -18.92 -23.11 -4.25
C ARG A 420 -18.35 -23.16 -5.67
N ARG A 421 -17.26 -23.90 -5.87
CA ARG A 421 -16.54 -24.03 -7.16
C ARG A 421 -16.09 -22.67 -7.70
N LEU A 422 -15.67 -21.77 -6.82
CA LEU A 422 -15.14 -20.48 -7.25
C LEU A 422 -13.75 -20.69 -7.88
N VAL A 423 -13.53 -20.06 -9.02
CA VAL A 423 -12.25 -20.05 -9.73
C VAL A 423 -11.52 -18.76 -9.36
N VAL A 424 -10.69 -18.85 -8.32
CA VAL A 424 -9.96 -17.71 -7.75
C VAL A 424 -8.48 -18.05 -7.59
N SER A 425 -7.65 -17.02 -7.56
CA SER A 425 -6.25 -17.10 -7.16
C SER A 425 -6.07 -16.26 -5.92
N TRP A 426 -5.37 -16.77 -4.89
CA TRP A 426 -5.16 -15.99 -3.67
C TRP A 426 -3.83 -16.23 -3.00
N TRP A 427 -3.37 -15.24 -2.25
CA TRP A 427 -2.18 -15.32 -1.42
C TRP A 427 -2.38 -14.51 -0.13
N THR A 428 -1.57 -14.79 0.88
CA THR A 428 -1.78 -14.23 2.22
C THR A 428 -0.49 -14.15 3.04
N ASN A 429 -0.52 -13.33 4.08
CA ASN A 429 0.49 -13.32 5.13
C ASN A 429 0.15 -14.36 6.22
N ILE A 430 1.16 -15.11 6.67
CA ILE A 430 1.05 -16.16 7.68
C ILE A 430 2.17 -16.04 8.72
N ARG A 431 1.97 -16.71 9.85
CA ARG A 431 3.07 -17.14 10.71
C ARG A 431 3.39 -18.59 10.40
N PHE A 432 4.64 -18.91 10.06
CA PHE A 432 5.05 -20.31 9.86
C PHE A 432 4.78 -21.13 11.12
N GLU A 433 4.07 -22.24 11.02
CA GLU A 433 3.75 -23.07 12.19
C GLU A 433 3.40 -24.51 11.82
N LYS A 434 3.50 -25.41 12.81
CA LYS A 434 3.30 -26.85 12.64
C LYS A 434 1.91 -27.24 12.08
N SER A 435 0.92 -26.37 12.20
CA SER A 435 -0.43 -26.59 11.70
C SER A 435 -0.49 -26.65 10.16
N PHE A 436 0.52 -26.12 9.46
CA PHE A 436 0.69 -26.27 8.01
C PHE A 436 1.27 -27.63 7.66
N THR A 437 0.42 -28.65 7.77
CA THR A 437 0.70 -30.00 7.31
C THR A 437 0.66 -30.07 5.78
N ARG A 438 1.26 -31.11 5.20
CA ARG A 438 1.20 -31.38 3.76
C ARG A 438 -0.23 -31.38 3.21
N ASP A 439 -1.16 -32.04 3.90
CA ASP A 439 -2.56 -32.13 3.48
C ASP A 439 -3.25 -30.75 3.49
N LEU A 440 -2.96 -29.92 4.50
CA LEU A 440 -3.46 -28.56 4.53
C LEU A 440 -2.91 -27.77 3.35
N CYS A 441 -1.60 -27.79 3.09
CA CYS A 441 -1.00 -27.09 1.95
C CYS A 441 -1.60 -27.52 0.61
N LEU A 442 -1.86 -28.83 0.40
CA LEU A 442 -2.54 -29.34 -0.79
C LEU A 442 -3.99 -28.84 -0.91
N LEU A 443 -4.72 -28.79 0.19
CA LEU A 443 -6.07 -28.23 0.22
C LEU A 443 -6.06 -26.73 -0.13
N LEU A 444 -5.13 -25.96 0.44
CA LEU A 444 -4.97 -24.53 0.13
C LEU A 444 -4.65 -24.33 -1.35
N ARG A 445 -3.75 -25.14 -1.91
CA ARG A 445 -3.45 -25.11 -3.35
C ARG A 445 -4.70 -25.36 -4.19
N THR A 446 -5.49 -26.35 -3.80
CA THR A 446 -6.72 -26.75 -4.50
C THR A 446 -7.77 -25.65 -4.50
N SER A 447 -7.83 -24.82 -3.45
CA SER A 447 -8.72 -23.65 -3.40
C SER A 447 -8.17 -22.41 -4.10
N GLY A 448 -7.02 -22.50 -4.76
CA GLY A 448 -6.42 -21.40 -5.50
C GLY A 448 -5.32 -20.63 -4.76
N CYS A 449 -4.80 -21.14 -3.64
CA CYS A 449 -3.63 -20.52 -3.00
C CYS A 449 -2.41 -20.65 -3.93
N ILE A 450 -1.75 -19.54 -4.24
CA ILE A 450 -0.57 -19.49 -5.12
C ILE A 450 0.69 -19.03 -4.40
N GLY A 451 0.54 -18.35 -3.25
CA GLY A 451 1.67 -17.82 -2.50
C GLY A 451 1.34 -17.58 -1.04
N VAL A 452 2.36 -17.66 -0.19
CA VAL A 452 2.32 -17.23 1.20
C VAL A 452 3.57 -16.42 1.53
N SER A 453 3.39 -15.37 2.32
CA SER A 453 4.47 -14.60 2.92
C SER A 453 4.45 -14.82 4.43
N GLY A 454 5.60 -15.01 5.06
CA GLY A 454 5.64 -15.20 6.50
C GLY A 454 6.95 -14.79 7.13
N GLY A 455 6.91 -14.41 8.39
CA GLY A 455 8.11 -14.02 9.13
C GLY A 455 8.92 -15.22 9.61
N LEU A 456 10.10 -15.43 9.03
CA LEU A 456 11.17 -16.22 9.66
C LEU A 456 11.89 -15.36 10.72
N GLU A 457 12.03 -14.07 10.44
CA GLU A 457 12.70 -13.03 11.23
C GLU A 457 14.20 -13.27 11.41
N VAL A 458 14.59 -14.38 12.01
CA VAL A 458 15.98 -14.72 12.31
C VAL A 458 16.17 -16.23 12.20
N ALA A 459 17.27 -16.67 11.59
CA ALA A 459 17.61 -18.09 11.48
C ALA A 459 18.51 -18.53 12.66
N SER A 460 18.06 -18.23 13.88
CA SER A 460 18.69 -18.64 15.14
C SER A 460 17.62 -18.96 16.18
N ASP A 461 17.57 -20.20 16.68
CA ASP A 461 16.58 -20.63 17.67
C ASP A 461 16.68 -19.81 18.98
N ARG A 462 17.89 -19.37 19.35
CA ARG A 462 18.09 -18.47 20.50
C ARG A 462 17.38 -17.13 20.29
N LEU A 463 17.56 -16.51 19.12
CA LEU A 463 16.93 -15.23 18.81
C LEU A 463 15.41 -15.39 18.62
N LEU A 464 14.94 -16.48 18.01
CA LEU A 464 13.51 -16.79 17.90
C LEU A 464 12.84 -16.92 19.27
N ALA A 465 13.55 -17.47 20.27
CA ALA A 465 13.08 -17.53 21.65
C ALA A 465 13.00 -16.14 22.31
N LEU A 466 13.99 -15.26 22.07
CA LEU A 466 13.96 -13.86 22.55
C LEU A 466 12.86 -13.03 21.89
N ILE A 467 12.60 -13.28 20.60
CA ILE A 467 11.49 -12.68 19.85
C ILE A 467 10.14 -13.19 20.37
N GLN A 468 10.12 -14.35 21.03
CA GLN A 468 8.90 -15.10 21.35
C GLN A 468 8.09 -15.42 20.09
N LYS A 469 8.76 -15.74 18.98
CA LYS A 469 8.09 -16.09 17.72
C LYS A 469 7.34 -17.42 17.85
N GLY A 470 7.77 -18.31 18.75
CA GLY A 470 7.13 -19.60 19.05
C GLY A 470 7.31 -20.65 17.95
N ILE A 471 8.39 -20.54 17.18
CA ILE A 471 8.75 -21.43 16.07
C ILE A 471 10.23 -21.80 16.22
N THR A 472 10.64 -22.90 15.60
CA THR A 472 12.05 -23.23 15.40
C THR A 472 12.42 -23.15 13.93
N VAL A 473 13.71 -23.00 13.68
CA VAL A 473 14.29 -22.98 12.35
C VAL A 473 13.92 -24.24 11.54
N ALA A 474 13.99 -25.42 12.16
CA ALA A 474 13.63 -26.69 11.53
C ALA A 474 12.13 -26.77 11.16
N GLN A 475 11.25 -26.22 12.00
CA GLN A 475 9.81 -26.17 11.72
C GLN A 475 9.52 -25.31 10.50
N VAL A 476 10.18 -24.15 10.37
CA VAL A 476 10.01 -23.28 9.20
C VAL A 476 10.46 -23.99 7.93
N ALA A 477 11.64 -24.63 7.95
CA ALA A 477 12.12 -25.38 6.79
C ALA A 477 11.15 -26.48 6.36
N GLN A 478 10.57 -27.21 7.32
CA GLN A 478 9.57 -28.25 7.03
C GLN A 478 8.28 -27.68 6.45
N VAL A 479 7.75 -26.60 7.02
CA VAL A 479 6.51 -25.94 6.55
C VAL A 479 6.71 -25.37 5.15
N ASN A 480 7.84 -24.71 4.89
CA ASN A 480 8.20 -24.16 3.58
C ASN A 480 8.29 -25.25 2.51
N ARG A 481 8.84 -26.41 2.89
CA ARG A 481 8.84 -27.60 2.04
C ARG A 481 7.42 -28.09 1.72
N HIS A 482 6.52 -28.16 2.70
CA HIS A 482 5.13 -28.55 2.44
C HIS A 482 4.41 -27.60 1.46
N PHE A 483 4.61 -26.29 1.59
CA PHE A 483 4.07 -25.31 0.65
C PHE A 483 4.64 -25.48 -0.75
N THR A 484 5.97 -25.58 -0.85
CA THR A 484 6.67 -25.73 -2.14
C THR A 484 6.27 -27.03 -2.84
N GLU A 485 6.21 -28.16 -2.12
CA GLU A 485 5.78 -29.45 -2.69
C GLU A 485 4.30 -29.44 -3.13
N ALA A 486 3.46 -28.57 -2.53
CA ALA A 486 2.10 -28.33 -2.97
C ALA A 486 2.00 -27.34 -4.15
N GLY A 487 3.13 -26.75 -4.59
CA GLY A 487 3.15 -25.74 -5.66
C GLY A 487 2.69 -24.35 -5.22
N ILE A 488 2.85 -24.01 -3.93
CA ILE A 488 2.59 -22.69 -3.36
C ILE A 488 3.94 -21.98 -3.17
N MET A 489 4.07 -20.77 -3.70
CA MET A 489 5.28 -19.96 -3.52
C MET A 489 5.41 -19.47 -2.07
N VAL A 490 6.64 -19.35 -1.58
CA VAL A 490 6.96 -18.94 -0.22
C VAL A 490 7.91 -17.76 -0.24
N HIS A 491 7.48 -16.68 0.38
CA HIS A 491 8.31 -15.54 0.76
C HIS A 491 8.56 -15.55 2.27
N ALA A 492 9.80 -15.30 2.68
CA ALA A 492 10.15 -15.24 4.09
C ALA A 492 10.73 -13.87 4.45
N TYR A 493 10.13 -13.19 5.42
CA TYR A 493 10.70 -11.97 5.98
C TYR A 493 11.86 -12.29 6.92
N LEU A 494 12.92 -11.51 6.82
CA LEU A 494 14.15 -11.61 7.60
C LEU A 494 14.49 -10.24 8.17
N MET A 495 15.01 -10.24 9.38
CA MET A 495 15.45 -9.08 10.14
C MET A 495 16.90 -9.31 10.58
N TYR A 496 17.75 -8.33 10.29
CA TYR A 496 19.14 -8.31 10.76
C TYR A 496 19.33 -7.18 11.76
N GLY A 497 20.20 -7.39 12.74
CA GLY A 497 20.47 -6.43 13.80
C GLY A 497 19.51 -6.50 14.98
N PHE A 498 18.86 -7.64 15.24
CA PHE A 498 18.04 -7.79 16.45
C PHE A 498 18.91 -7.61 17.71
N PRO A 499 18.40 -7.01 18.81
CA PRO A 499 19.18 -6.84 20.03
C PRO A 499 19.86 -8.14 20.47
N THR A 500 21.17 -8.07 20.76
CA THR A 500 22.05 -9.20 21.11
C THR A 500 22.38 -10.18 19.97
N GLN A 501 21.99 -9.92 18.72
CA GLN A 501 22.42 -10.70 17.57
C GLN A 501 23.93 -10.56 17.36
N THR A 502 24.63 -11.69 17.35
CA THR A 502 26.07 -11.73 17.08
C THR A 502 26.35 -11.71 15.57
N ALA A 503 27.56 -11.30 15.18
CA ALA A 503 27.98 -11.36 13.78
C ALA A 503 27.92 -12.80 13.22
N GLN A 504 28.24 -13.81 14.04
CA GLN A 504 28.15 -15.21 13.65
C GLN A 504 26.69 -15.61 13.36
N GLU A 505 25.73 -15.23 14.20
CA GLU A 505 24.31 -15.54 13.93
C GLU A 505 23.78 -14.84 12.68
N THR A 506 24.31 -13.66 12.33
CA THR A 506 24.03 -13.03 11.03
C THR A 506 24.56 -13.87 9.88
N ILE A 507 25.81 -14.34 9.96
CA ILE A 507 26.43 -15.20 8.94
C ILE A 507 25.66 -16.52 8.81
N ASP A 508 25.33 -17.16 9.93
CA ASP A 508 24.57 -18.42 9.97
C ASP A 508 23.17 -18.22 9.36
N SER A 509 22.54 -17.08 9.64
CA SER A 509 21.24 -16.75 9.05
C SER A 509 21.32 -16.58 7.54
N LEU A 510 22.37 -15.90 7.03
CA LEU A 510 22.60 -15.73 5.59
C LEU A 510 22.87 -17.07 4.90
N GLU A 511 23.71 -17.92 5.50
CA GLU A 511 24.02 -19.24 4.95
C GLU A 511 22.78 -20.15 4.94
N MET A 512 21.95 -20.09 5.98
CA MET A 512 20.70 -20.83 6.01
C MET A 512 19.76 -20.39 4.89
N VAL A 513 19.60 -19.08 4.70
CA VAL A 513 18.76 -18.54 3.63
C VAL A 513 19.28 -18.99 2.27
N ARG A 514 20.60 -18.93 2.04
CA ARG A 514 21.25 -19.47 0.83
C ARG A 514 20.91 -20.95 0.60
N GLN A 515 20.95 -21.78 1.64
CA GLN A 515 20.58 -23.19 1.57
C GLN A 515 19.10 -23.41 1.27
N MET A 516 18.20 -22.59 1.85
CA MET A 516 16.77 -22.65 1.55
C MET A 516 16.47 -22.30 0.08
N PHE A 517 17.14 -21.29 -0.47
CA PHE A 517 17.08 -20.98 -1.90
C PHE A 517 17.61 -22.13 -2.76
N GLN A 518 18.77 -22.69 -2.40
CA GLN A 518 19.36 -23.81 -3.12
C GLN A 518 18.48 -25.07 -3.11
N ALA A 519 17.78 -25.31 -2.00
CA ALA A 519 16.81 -26.40 -1.87
C ALA A 519 15.46 -26.11 -2.54
N GLY A 520 15.26 -24.89 -3.05
CA GLY A 520 14.04 -24.45 -3.71
C GLY A 520 12.84 -24.31 -2.77
N VAL A 521 13.03 -24.25 -1.45
CA VAL A 521 11.94 -24.12 -0.47
C VAL A 521 11.55 -22.66 -0.19
N LEU A 522 12.27 -21.71 -0.77
CA LEU A 522 11.96 -20.28 -0.79
C LEU A 522 12.07 -19.76 -2.22
N GLN A 523 11.21 -18.79 -2.57
CA GLN A 523 11.20 -18.13 -3.88
C GLN A 523 11.33 -16.60 -3.73
N SER A 524 11.96 -16.13 -2.66
CA SER A 524 12.03 -14.70 -2.31
C SER A 524 13.01 -13.88 -3.13
#